data_AF-A0A7C6IQL5-F1
#
_entry.id   AF-A0A7C6IQL5-F1
#
_cell.length_a   1.000
_cell.length_b   1.000
_cell.length_c   1.000
_cell.angle_alpha   90.00
_cell.angle_beta   90.00
_cell.angle_gamma   90.00
#
_symmetry.space_group_name_H-M   'P 1'
#
loop_
_entity.id
_entity.type
_entity.pdbx_description
1 polymer ?
#
loop_
_entity_poly.entity_id
_entity_poly.type
_entity_poly.pdbx_seq_one_letter_code
_entity_poly.pdbx_strand_id
1 'polypeptide(L)'
;MKQMKRLRVMTIVHGKSEYNLCSSVRSNLRLPHEIIARKRGANSIQITSLLNQFNKPDFVSFEGFVKKYPYVGVDKKKRKLLNFRIFPIMDVDDCSLGQKEAYKKKEMFWGHWLYDYITPIYSDPNLEETMRQAGIGVTKKKDYIRIFPTNHGDLNLEMARTFLDKLRNCRCTNLDKYVSYCLDIVDGKVP
;
A
#
# COMPACT_ATOMS: atom_id res chain seq x y z
N MET A 1 -19.41 6.13 23.01
CA MET A 1 -19.45 5.76 21.57
C MET A 1 -18.03 5.51 21.08
N LYS A 2 -17.74 4.33 20.52
CA LYS A 2 -16.44 4.05 19.88
C LYS A 2 -16.35 4.91 18.61
N GLN A 3 -15.42 5.85 18.54
CA GLN A 3 -15.18 6.63 17.33
C GLN A 3 -14.78 5.66 16.22
N MET A 4 -15.60 5.54 15.17
CA MET A 4 -15.34 4.62 14.08
C MET A 4 -14.12 5.09 13.30
N LYS A 5 -13.07 4.25 13.23
CA LYS A 5 -11.83 4.60 12.53
C LYS A 5 -12.11 4.73 11.02
N ARG A 6 -11.88 5.93 10.47
CA ARG A 6 -12.08 6.23 9.03
C ARG A 6 -11.04 5.49 8.18
N LEU A 7 -11.40 5.00 7.01
CA LEU A 7 -10.44 4.41 6.05
C LEU A 7 -9.45 5.48 5.59
N ARG A 8 -8.15 5.25 5.81
CA ARG A 8 -7.06 6.21 5.50
C ARG A 8 -6.04 5.70 4.50
N VAL A 9 -5.91 4.38 4.41
CA VAL A 9 -4.91 3.72 3.57
C VAL A 9 -5.61 2.65 2.75
N MET A 10 -5.28 2.58 1.47
CA MET A 10 -5.65 1.45 0.63
C MET A 10 -4.40 0.97 -0.10
N THR A 11 -4.17 -0.35 -0.13
CA THR A 11 -3.10 -0.95 -0.92
C THR A 11 -3.68 -1.89 -1.95
N ILE A 12 -3.17 -1.84 -3.18
CA ILE A 12 -3.42 -2.86 -4.21
C ILE A 12 -2.10 -3.59 -4.39
N VAL A 13 -2.05 -4.89 -4.08
CA VAL A 13 -0.78 -5.61 -3.96
C VAL A 13 -0.58 -6.62 -5.08
N HIS A 14 0.66 -6.76 -5.55
CA HIS A 14 1.05 -7.71 -6.59
C HIS A 14 0.72 -9.14 -6.17
N GLY A 15 1.36 -9.66 -5.12
CA GLY A 15 1.25 -11.06 -4.75
C GLY A 15 1.20 -11.29 -3.25
N LYS A 16 1.64 -12.49 -2.84
CA LYS A 16 1.51 -12.97 -1.47
C LYS A 16 2.43 -12.23 -0.50
N SER A 17 3.63 -11.86 -0.96
CA SER A 17 4.66 -11.23 -0.13
C SER A 17 4.22 -9.83 0.28
N GLU A 18 3.76 -9.02 -0.67
CA GLU A 18 3.21 -7.67 -0.44
C GLU A 18 1.93 -7.74 0.40
N TYR A 19 1.06 -8.73 0.15
CA TYR A 19 -0.14 -8.94 0.96
C TYR A 19 0.21 -9.21 2.42
N ASN A 20 1.19 -10.09 2.69
CA ASN A 20 1.63 -10.42 4.04
C ASN A 20 2.24 -9.19 4.71
N LEU A 21 3.13 -8.47 4.03
CA LEU A 21 3.71 -7.21 4.52
C LEU A 21 2.63 -6.20 4.92
N CYS A 22 1.70 -5.90 4.01
CA CYS A 22 0.63 -4.94 4.27
C CYS A 22 -0.28 -5.40 5.41
N SER A 23 -0.56 -6.70 5.49
CA SER A 23 -1.36 -7.27 6.58
C SER A 23 -0.70 -7.10 7.93
N SER A 24 0.61 -7.33 8.01
CA SER A 24 1.37 -7.16 9.25
C SER A 24 1.46 -5.68 9.65
N VAL A 25 1.72 -4.76 8.69
CA VAL A 25 1.70 -3.31 8.94
C VAL A 25 0.33 -2.86 9.46
N ARG A 26 -0.76 -3.27 8.80
CA ARG A 26 -2.13 -2.97 9.23
C ARG A 26 -2.39 -3.43 10.65
N SER A 27 -2.02 -4.67 10.96
CA SER A 27 -2.24 -5.27 12.28
C SER A 27 -1.44 -4.55 13.36
N ASN A 28 -0.13 -4.36 13.13
CA ASN A 28 0.79 -3.80 14.11
C ASN A 28 0.56 -2.33 14.39
N LEU A 29 0.10 -1.57 13.39
CA LEU A 29 -0.22 -0.15 13.54
C LEU A 29 -1.71 0.11 13.84
N ARG A 30 -2.52 -0.95 13.91
CA ARG A 30 -3.98 -0.89 14.14
C ARG A 30 -4.68 0.11 13.21
N LEU A 31 -4.25 0.13 11.95
CA LEU A 31 -4.66 1.11 10.96
C LEU A 31 -6.00 0.72 10.29
N PRO A 32 -6.88 1.70 10.04
CA PRO A 32 -8.00 1.52 9.13
C PRO A 32 -7.47 1.53 7.68
N HIS A 33 -7.09 0.32 7.24
CA HIS A 33 -6.36 0.06 6.00
C HIS A 33 -7.00 -1.09 5.21
N GLU A 34 -7.41 -0.79 3.98
CA GLU A 34 -7.97 -1.75 3.02
C GLU A 34 -6.88 -2.37 2.15
N ILE A 35 -6.87 -3.70 2.02
CA ILE A 35 -5.86 -4.43 1.23
C ILE A 35 -6.58 -5.20 0.11
N ILE A 36 -6.40 -4.73 -1.12
CA ILE A 36 -6.93 -5.36 -2.33
C ILE A 36 -5.87 -6.31 -2.90
N ALA A 37 -6.22 -7.59 -2.98
CA ALA A 37 -5.35 -8.63 -3.54
C ALA A 37 -6.19 -9.72 -4.21
N ARG A 38 -5.71 -10.30 -5.32
CA ARG A 38 -6.40 -11.41 -5.98
C ARG A 38 -6.18 -12.70 -5.18
N LYS A 39 -7.28 -13.32 -4.73
CA LYS A 39 -7.25 -14.51 -3.85
C LYS A 39 -6.29 -14.35 -2.65
N ARG A 40 -6.29 -13.18 -1.98
CA ARG A 40 -5.38 -12.86 -0.85
C ARG A 40 -3.89 -13.03 -1.19
N GLY A 41 -3.52 -12.60 -2.41
CA GLY A 41 -2.16 -12.65 -2.95
C GLY A 41 -1.76 -13.99 -3.53
N ALA A 42 -2.66 -14.99 -3.58
CA ALA A 42 -2.36 -16.27 -4.21
C ALA A 42 -2.22 -16.16 -5.73
N ASN A 43 -2.86 -15.16 -6.34
CA ASN A 43 -2.67 -14.83 -7.75
C ASN A 43 -2.09 -13.43 -7.86
N SER A 44 -1.11 -13.26 -8.74
CA SER A 44 -0.51 -11.95 -8.97
C SER A 44 -1.47 -10.98 -9.67
N ILE A 45 -1.41 -9.70 -9.28
CA ILE A 45 -1.92 -8.57 -10.05
C ILE A 45 -0.70 -7.98 -10.77
N GLN A 46 -0.67 -8.13 -12.10
CA GLN A 46 0.38 -7.53 -12.93
C GLN A 46 0.12 -6.04 -13.15
N ILE A 47 1.16 -5.26 -13.48
CA ILE A 47 1.05 -3.83 -13.80
C ILE A 47 0.03 -3.60 -14.94
N THR A 48 0.04 -4.46 -15.95
CA THR A 48 -0.94 -4.44 -17.05
C THR A 48 -2.38 -4.59 -16.58
N SER A 49 -2.59 -5.39 -15.54
CA SER A 49 -3.91 -5.64 -14.95
C SER A 49 -4.29 -4.63 -13.87
N LEU A 50 -3.37 -3.75 -13.48
CA LEU A 50 -3.64 -2.73 -12.47
C LEU A 50 -4.66 -1.70 -12.97
N LEU A 51 -4.60 -1.30 -14.24
CA LEU A 51 -5.62 -0.43 -14.84
C LEU A 51 -7.01 -1.07 -14.82
N ASN A 52 -7.09 -2.39 -15.03
CA ASN A 52 -8.35 -3.11 -14.93
C ASN A 52 -8.95 -3.03 -13.52
N GLN A 53 -8.13 -2.90 -12.47
CA GLN A 53 -8.61 -2.67 -11.11
C GLN A 53 -9.18 -1.25 -10.95
N PHE A 54 -8.54 -0.24 -11.53
CA PHE A 54 -9.03 1.15 -11.50
C PHE A 54 -10.25 1.39 -12.41
N ASN A 55 -10.47 0.52 -13.41
CA ASN A 55 -11.64 0.57 -14.28
C ASN A 55 -12.87 -0.15 -13.70
N LYS A 56 -12.81 -0.68 -12.48
CA LYS A 56 -13.97 -1.29 -11.83
C LYS A 56 -14.99 -0.23 -11.39
N PRO A 57 -16.30 -0.57 -11.30
CA PRO A 57 -17.35 0.39 -10.95
C PRO A 57 -17.12 1.18 -9.65
N ASP A 58 -16.43 0.57 -8.69
CA ASP A 58 -16.04 1.17 -7.41
C ASP A 58 -14.83 2.11 -7.49
N PHE A 59 -14.06 2.10 -8.58
CA PHE A 59 -12.90 2.98 -8.79
C PHE A 59 -13.12 4.04 -9.85
N VAL A 60 -14.01 3.84 -10.82
CA VAL A 60 -14.23 4.79 -11.93
C VAL A 60 -14.95 6.08 -11.53
N SER A 61 -15.68 6.10 -10.41
CA SER A 61 -16.44 7.26 -9.96
C SER A 61 -16.32 7.51 -8.47
N PHE A 62 -16.42 8.79 -8.09
CA PHE A 62 -16.42 9.22 -6.70
C PHE A 62 -17.59 8.59 -5.91
N GLU A 63 -18.80 8.60 -6.48
CA GLU A 63 -20.00 8.01 -5.90
C GLU A 63 -19.84 6.51 -5.69
N GLY A 64 -19.36 5.80 -6.71
CA GLY A 64 -19.11 4.36 -6.63
C GLY A 64 -18.12 4.02 -5.53
N PHE A 65 -17.05 4.80 -5.43
CA PHE A 65 -16.02 4.63 -4.42
C PHE A 65 -16.55 4.85 -3.01
N VAL A 66 -17.25 5.98 -2.76
CA VAL A 66 -17.80 6.31 -1.44
C VAL A 66 -18.91 5.34 -1.04
N LYS A 67 -19.70 4.84 -2.01
CA LYS A 67 -20.70 3.79 -1.77
C LYS A 67 -20.05 2.47 -1.34
N LYS A 68 -18.95 2.08 -1.98
CA LYS A 68 -18.21 0.85 -1.66
C LYS A 68 -17.44 0.97 -0.35
N TYR A 69 -16.87 2.14 -0.07
CA TYR A 69 -16.02 2.43 1.09
C TYR A 69 -16.64 3.55 1.95
N PRO A 70 -17.77 3.30 2.63
CA PRO A 70 -18.52 4.35 3.34
C PRO A 70 -17.77 4.97 4.51
N TYR A 71 -16.70 4.33 4.98
CA TYR A 71 -15.87 4.79 6.09
C TYR A 71 -14.72 5.71 5.67
N VAL A 72 -14.53 5.97 4.37
CA VAL A 72 -13.53 6.93 3.91
C VAL A 72 -13.95 8.35 4.32
N GLY A 73 -12.98 9.17 4.74
CA GLY A 73 -13.24 10.59 5.02
C GLY A 73 -13.59 11.33 3.73
N VAL A 74 -14.64 12.15 3.74
CA VAL A 74 -15.11 12.86 2.54
C VAL A 74 -15.48 14.31 2.87
N ASP A 75 -14.98 15.25 2.06
CA ASP A 75 -15.56 16.59 1.91
C ASP A 75 -16.59 16.54 0.77
N LYS A 76 -17.88 16.48 1.14
CA LYS A 76 -18.99 16.37 0.18
C LYS A 76 -19.12 17.61 -0.70
N LYS A 77 -18.78 18.80 -0.19
CA LYS A 77 -18.90 20.05 -0.96
C LYS A 77 -17.84 20.10 -2.06
N LYS A 78 -16.61 19.70 -1.73
CA LYS A 78 -15.48 19.70 -2.67
C LYS A 78 -15.36 18.41 -3.49
N ARG A 79 -16.18 17.39 -3.19
CA ARG A 79 -16.07 16.04 -3.77
C ARG A 79 -14.64 15.47 -3.65
N LYS A 80 -14.04 15.62 -2.46
CA LYS A 80 -12.67 15.18 -2.17
C LYS A 80 -12.62 14.16 -1.03
N LEU A 81 -11.69 13.21 -1.13
CA LEU A 81 -11.38 12.29 -0.05
C LEU A 81 -10.44 13.01 0.93
N LEU A 82 -10.67 12.81 2.22
CA LEU A 82 -9.91 13.45 3.28
C LEU A 82 -8.92 12.45 3.86
N ASN A 83 -7.64 12.84 3.90
CA ASN A 83 -6.58 12.12 4.61
C ASN A 83 -6.48 10.64 4.22
N PHE A 84 -6.65 10.40 2.91
CA PHE A 84 -6.70 9.09 2.28
C PHE A 84 -5.63 8.97 1.18
N ARG A 85 -4.98 7.82 1.08
CA ARG A 85 -4.01 7.50 0.03
C ARG A 85 -4.19 6.06 -0.46
N ILE A 86 -3.90 5.86 -1.74
CA ILE A 86 -3.84 4.55 -2.40
C ILE A 86 -2.40 4.25 -2.75
N PHE A 87 -1.91 3.08 -2.35
CA PHE A 87 -0.57 2.59 -2.66
C PHE A 87 -0.69 1.29 -3.44
N PRO A 88 -0.70 1.34 -4.78
CA PRO A 88 -0.39 0.15 -5.57
C PRO A 88 1.05 -0.26 -5.23
N ILE A 89 1.28 -1.52 -4.86
CA ILE A 89 2.61 -2.06 -4.49
C ILE A 89 2.90 -3.24 -5.43
N MET A 90 3.81 -3.03 -6.36
CA MET A 90 4.08 -3.94 -7.48
C MET A 90 5.55 -4.34 -7.56
N ASP A 91 5.77 -5.61 -7.88
CA ASP A 91 7.06 -6.04 -8.42
C ASP A 91 7.16 -5.57 -9.88
N VAL A 92 8.37 -5.25 -10.33
CA VAL A 92 8.63 -4.71 -11.68
C VAL A 92 9.55 -5.60 -12.51
N ASP A 93 9.59 -6.89 -12.21
CA ASP A 93 10.32 -7.92 -12.94
C ASP A 93 9.56 -8.47 -14.16
N ASP A 94 8.24 -8.58 -14.07
CA ASP A 94 7.35 -9.09 -15.14
C ASP A 94 6.62 -7.96 -15.90
N CYS A 95 7.38 -6.97 -16.38
CA CYS A 95 6.85 -5.88 -17.22
C CYS A 95 7.88 -5.33 -18.20
N SER A 96 7.40 -4.67 -19.27
CA SER A 96 8.31 -4.01 -20.21
C SER A 96 8.95 -2.77 -19.57
N LEU A 97 10.12 -2.35 -20.07
CA LEU A 97 10.80 -1.13 -19.59
C LEU A 97 9.89 0.11 -19.65
N GLY A 98 9.10 0.24 -20.72
CA GLY A 98 8.12 1.33 -20.85
C GLY A 98 7.03 1.28 -19.79
N GLN A 99 6.50 0.10 -19.49
CA GLN A 99 5.48 -0.08 -18.43
C GLN A 99 6.04 0.20 -17.04
N LYS A 100 7.26 -0.28 -16.77
CA LYS A 100 7.99 -0.02 -15.53
C LYS A 100 8.16 1.48 -15.29
N GLU A 101 8.64 2.21 -16.29
CA GLU A 101 8.85 3.65 -16.17
C GLU A 101 7.54 4.42 -16.06
N ALA A 102 6.51 4.07 -16.86
CA ALA A 102 5.19 4.69 -16.76
C ALA A 102 4.54 4.47 -15.37
N TYR A 103 4.73 3.30 -14.76
CA TYR A 103 4.27 3.01 -13.41
C TYR A 103 5.03 3.84 -12.37
N LYS A 104 6.37 3.82 -12.41
CA LYS A 104 7.23 4.56 -11.48
C LYS A 104 7.00 6.07 -11.52
N LYS A 105 6.79 6.61 -12.71
CA LYS A 105 6.46 8.03 -12.95
C LYS A 105 4.98 8.36 -12.74
N LYS A 106 4.15 7.37 -12.38
CA LYS A 106 2.70 7.50 -12.16
C LYS A 106 1.91 7.91 -13.43
N GLU A 107 2.51 7.84 -14.60
CA GLU A 107 1.93 8.27 -15.89
C GLU A 107 0.71 7.44 -16.27
N MET A 108 0.73 6.13 -15.96
CA MET A 108 -0.40 5.24 -16.28
C MET A 108 -1.71 5.60 -15.57
N PHE A 109 -1.66 6.43 -14.52
CA PHE A 109 -2.87 6.86 -13.80
C PHE A 109 -3.38 8.24 -14.26
N TRP A 110 -2.72 8.88 -15.23
CA TRP A 110 -3.12 10.20 -15.70
C TRP A 110 -4.60 10.26 -16.13
N GLY A 111 -5.26 11.36 -15.77
CA GLY A 111 -6.69 11.56 -16.03
C GLY A 111 -7.64 10.83 -15.09
N HIS A 112 -7.16 9.87 -14.29
CA HIS A 112 -8.02 9.19 -13.31
C HIS A 112 -8.37 10.12 -12.14
N TRP A 113 -9.63 10.17 -11.69
CA TRP A 113 -10.04 11.09 -10.60
C TRP A 113 -9.35 10.79 -9.26
N LEU A 114 -8.90 9.54 -9.07
CA LEU A 114 -8.07 9.15 -7.91
C LEU A 114 -6.59 9.54 -8.03
N TYR A 115 -6.15 10.18 -9.11
CA TYR A 115 -4.74 10.45 -9.40
C TYR A 115 -4.01 11.04 -8.20
N ASP A 116 -4.54 12.10 -7.59
CA ASP A 116 -3.90 12.77 -6.45
C ASP A 116 -3.73 11.90 -5.21
N TYR A 117 -4.57 10.86 -5.05
CA TYR A 117 -4.52 9.94 -3.92
C TYR A 117 -3.56 8.77 -4.17
N ILE A 118 -3.21 8.48 -5.42
CA ILE A 118 -2.36 7.35 -5.81
C ILE A 118 -0.88 7.68 -5.59
N THR A 119 -0.15 6.80 -4.93
CA THR A 119 1.31 6.80 -4.83
C THR A 119 1.83 5.41 -5.23
N PRO A 120 2.33 5.23 -6.47
CA PRO A 120 2.85 3.94 -6.92
C PRO A 120 4.07 3.53 -6.11
N ILE A 121 4.07 2.29 -5.64
CA ILE A 121 5.18 1.67 -4.94
C ILE A 121 5.72 0.52 -5.78
N TYR A 122 7.02 0.48 -5.97
CA TYR A 122 7.70 -0.55 -6.75
C TYR A 122 8.76 -1.27 -5.93
N SER A 123 8.99 -2.54 -6.26
CA SER A 123 10.14 -3.33 -5.83
C SER A 123 10.86 -3.83 -7.07
N ASP A 124 12.15 -3.53 -7.22
CA ASP A 124 12.92 -3.80 -8.44
C ASP A 124 14.11 -4.73 -8.16
N PRO A 125 14.07 -6.02 -8.54
CA PRO A 125 13.03 -6.69 -9.32
C PRO A 125 11.75 -7.04 -8.53
N ASN A 126 11.88 -7.38 -7.24
CA ASN A 126 10.76 -7.83 -6.41
C ASN A 126 10.98 -7.54 -4.91
N LEU A 127 9.95 -7.80 -4.10
CA LEU A 127 9.98 -7.51 -2.67
C LEU A 127 11.02 -8.33 -1.92
N GLU A 128 11.26 -9.60 -2.25
CA GLU A 128 12.28 -10.42 -1.62
C GLU A 128 13.68 -9.81 -1.78
N GLU A 129 14.02 -9.38 -3.00
CA GLU A 129 15.30 -8.72 -3.28
C GLU A 129 15.39 -7.36 -2.57
N THR A 130 14.27 -6.64 -2.47
CA THR A 130 14.18 -5.41 -1.69
C THR A 130 14.52 -5.66 -0.21
N MET A 131 13.95 -6.70 0.40
CA MET A 131 14.24 -7.06 1.79
C MET A 131 15.71 -7.44 1.99
N ARG A 132 16.27 -8.20 1.03
CA ARG A 132 17.68 -8.58 1.05
C ARG A 132 18.59 -7.35 1.03
N GLN A 133 18.34 -6.39 0.14
CA GLN A 133 19.11 -5.14 0.06
C GLN A 133 18.91 -4.24 1.29
N ALA A 134 17.73 -4.30 1.93
CA ALA A 134 17.46 -3.60 3.19
C ALA A 134 18.16 -4.24 4.40
N GLY A 135 18.91 -5.34 4.23
CA GLY A 135 19.49 -6.08 5.36
C GLY A 135 18.42 -6.68 6.27
N ILE A 136 17.32 -7.15 5.68
CA ILE A 136 16.21 -7.79 6.37
C ILE A 136 16.19 -9.26 5.98
N GLY A 137 16.50 -10.14 6.95
CA GLY A 137 16.55 -11.58 6.74
C GLY A 137 15.16 -12.18 6.52
N VAL A 138 14.70 -12.22 5.27
CA VAL A 138 13.48 -12.92 4.87
C VAL A 138 13.88 -14.23 4.21
N THR A 139 13.79 -15.33 4.96
CA THR A 139 14.16 -16.66 4.43
C THR A 139 12.99 -17.37 3.73
N LYS A 140 11.74 -17.01 4.06
CA LYS A 140 10.52 -17.60 3.52
C LYS A 140 9.42 -16.54 3.41
N LYS A 141 8.49 -16.67 2.46
CA LYS A 141 7.33 -15.75 2.30
C LYS A 141 6.41 -15.62 3.54
N LYS A 142 6.51 -16.55 4.49
CA LYS A 142 5.82 -16.45 5.80
C LYS A 142 6.56 -15.55 6.79
N ASP A 143 7.84 -15.29 6.58
CA ASP A 143 8.69 -14.52 7.50
C ASP A 143 8.40 -13.02 7.45
N TYR A 144 7.61 -12.52 6.49
CA TYR A 144 7.07 -11.16 6.54
C TYR A 144 6.16 -10.92 7.76
N ILE A 145 5.53 -11.99 8.27
CA ILE A 145 4.81 -11.95 9.57
C ILE A 145 5.80 -11.80 10.73
N ARG A 146 7.08 -12.13 10.54
CA ARG A 146 8.15 -12.00 11.55
C ARG A 146 8.86 -10.65 11.48
N ILE A 147 8.94 -10.01 10.31
CA ILE A 147 9.46 -8.62 10.16
C ILE A 147 8.58 -7.64 10.94
N PHE A 148 7.27 -7.91 10.96
CA PHE A 148 6.29 -7.20 11.77
C PHE A 148 5.51 -8.27 12.56
N PRO A 149 6.00 -8.72 13.72
CA PRO A 149 5.33 -9.73 14.52
C PRO A 149 3.90 -9.27 14.75
N THR A 150 2.92 -10.04 14.29
CA THR A 150 1.50 -9.81 14.58
C THR A 150 1.27 -10.10 16.05
N ASN A 151 1.73 -9.23 16.94
CA ASN A 151 1.52 -9.40 18.37
C ASN A 151 0.04 -9.21 18.66
N HIS A 152 -0.57 -10.22 19.28
CA HIS A 152 -1.91 -10.19 19.85
C HIS A 152 -1.96 -9.29 21.11
N GLY A 153 -1.47 -8.05 21.04
CA GLY A 153 -1.42 -7.16 22.20
C GLY A 153 -0.68 -5.86 21.96
N ASP A 154 0.61 -5.92 21.62
CA ASP A 154 1.47 -4.73 21.68
C ASP A 154 1.77 -4.12 20.30
N LEU A 155 1.45 -2.83 20.18
CA LEU A 155 1.74 -1.97 19.04
C LEU A 155 3.27 -1.75 18.98
N ASN A 156 3.96 -2.38 18.02
CA ASN A 156 5.43 -2.26 17.94
C ASN A 156 5.87 -1.18 16.94
N LEU A 157 5.82 0.08 17.39
CA LEU A 157 6.21 1.24 16.58
C LEU A 157 7.71 1.32 16.30
N GLU A 158 8.54 0.87 17.24
CA GLU A 158 9.99 0.90 17.09
C GLU A 158 10.45 0.00 15.94
N MET A 159 9.87 -1.20 15.83
CA MET A 159 10.12 -2.08 14.69
C MET A 159 9.67 -1.45 13.37
N ALA A 160 8.52 -0.78 13.35
CA ALA A 160 8.04 -0.08 12.15
C ALA A 160 8.98 1.08 11.74
N ARG A 161 9.51 1.83 12.70
CA ARG A 161 10.50 2.90 12.45
C ARG A 161 11.83 2.33 11.98
N THR A 162 12.31 1.26 12.61
CA THR A 162 13.54 0.56 12.19
C THR A 162 13.40 0.01 10.77
N PHE A 163 12.22 -0.54 10.43
CA PHE A 163 11.92 -0.99 9.08
C PHE A 163 11.93 0.17 8.09
N LEU A 164 11.31 1.31 8.43
CA LEU A 164 11.34 2.51 7.60
C LEU A 164 12.78 2.99 7.33
N ASP A 165 13.62 3.04 8.35
CA ASP A 165 15.00 3.52 8.22
C ASP A 165 15.86 2.58 7.36
N LYS A 166 15.62 1.27 7.44
CA LYS A 166 16.23 0.31 6.51
C LYS A 166 15.79 0.54 5.06
N LEU A 167 14.50 0.75 4.83
CA LEU A 167 13.96 0.99 3.49
C LEU A 167 14.46 2.29 2.85
N ARG A 168 14.67 3.36 3.63
CA ARG A 168 15.20 4.65 3.13
C ARG A 168 16.58 4.52 2.48
N ASN A 169 17.34 3.49 2.82
CA ASN A 169 18.65 3.23 2.25
C ASN A 169 18.60 2.34 1.00
N CYS A 170 17.42 1.84 0.60
CA CYS A 170 17.24 0.97 -0.55
C CYS A 170 16.93 1.76 -1.82
N ARG A 171 17.75 1.58 -2.87
CA ARG A 171 17.54 2.23 -4.18
C ARG A 171 16.60 1.47 -5.10
N CYS A 172 16.35 0.19 -4.80
CA CYS A 172 15.50 -0.71 -5.57
C CYS A 172 13.99 -0.55 -5.29
N THR A 173 13.61 0.34 -4.38
CA THR A 173 12.21 0.54 -3.98
C THR A 173 11.95 1.97 -3.53
N ASN A 174 10.67 2.33 -3.45
CA ASN A 174 10.17 3.51 -2.75
C ASN A 174 9.12 3.14 -1.68
N LEU A 175 9.18 1.90 -1.17
CA LEU A 175 8.27 1.35 -0.15
C LEU A 175 8.28 2.14 1.17
N ASP A 176 9.35 2.88 1.44
CA ASP A 176 9.46 3.82 2.54
C ASP A 176 8.31 4.84 2.55
N LYS A 177 7.82 5.27 1.38
CA LYS A 177 6.69 6.22 1.28
C LYS A 177 5.40 5.66 1.88
N TYR A 178 5.12 4.38 1.65
CA TYR A 178 3.94 3.71 2.23
C TYR A 178 4.09 3.55 3.75
N VAL A 179 5.25 3.08 4.21
CA VAL A 179 5.51 2.87 5.64
C VAL A 179 5.51 4.19 6.41
N SER A 180 6.13 5.23 5.85
CA SER A 180 6.13 6.58 6.42
C SER A 180 4.73 7.12 6.57
N TYR A 181 3.89 7.04 5.53
CA TYR A 181 2.51 7.50 5.61
C TYR A 181 1.70 6.74 6.68
N CYS A 182 1.89 5.43 6.78
CA CYS A 182 1.28 4.60 7.82
C CYS A 182 1.70 5.03 9.24
N LEU A 183 2.97 5.36 9.44
CA LEU A 183 3.48 5.88 10.72
C LEU A 183 2.97 7.29 11.01
N ASP A 184 2.90 8.17 10.02
CA ASP A 184 2.39 9.53 10.17
C ASP A 184 0.91 9.55 10.60
N ILE A 185 0.12 8.55 10.19
CA ILE A 185 -1.25 8.35 10.68
C ILE A 185 -1.25 8.03 12.18
N VAL A 186 -0.36 7.14 12.63
CA VAL A 186 -0.30 6.75 14.04
C VAL A 186 0.24 7.88 14.92
N ASP A 187 1.20 8.64 14.41
CA ASP A 187 1.78 9.81 15.06
C ASP A 187 0.82 11.03 15.08
N GLY A 188 -0.35 10.94 14.44
CA GLY A 188 -1.31 12.05 14.36
C GLY A 188 -0.86 13.22 13.48
N LYS A 189 0.17 13.01 12.64
CA LYS A 189 0.72 14.03 11.73
C LYS A 189 -0.12 14.20 10.47
N VAL A 190 -0.91 13.18 10.12
CA VAL A 190 -1.92 13.29 9.07
C VAL A 190 -3.26 13.56 9.77
N PRO A 191 -3.91 14.70 9.50
CA PRO A 191 -5.15 15.11 10.18
C PRO A 191 -6.35 14.18 9.91
#